data_AF-A0A0D1C9R3-F1
#
_entry.id   AF-A0A0D1C9R3-F1
#
_cell.length_a   1.000
_cell.length_b   1.000
_cell.length_c   1.000
_cell.angle_alpha   90.00
_cell.angle_beta   90.00
_cell.angle_gamma   90.00
#
_symmetry.space_group_name_H-M   'P 1'
#
loop_
_entity.id
_entity.type
_entity.pdbx_description
1 polymer ?
#
loop_
_entity_poly.entity_id
_entity_poly.type
_entity_poly.pdbx_seq_one_letter_code
_entity_poly.pdbx_strand_id
1 'polypeptide(L)'
;MEARMAFGYENWKNTTAGIETGCVIRLKASEIISAAQSGQPPVRVIAADIRQHLGTQQNNAFIGRMIREWLGPTFRVTGREKWQREDGTESGAVYDQAA
;
A
#
# COMPACT_ATOMS: atom_id res chain seq x y z
N MET A 1 19.34 1.59 -8.44
CA MET A 1 18.07 0.83 -8.61
C MET A 1 16.86 1.65 -8.13
N GLU A 2 16.97 2.44 -7.06
CA GLU A 2 15.90 3.32 -6.56
C GLU A 2 15.42 4.42 -7.54
N ALA A 3 16.33 5.03 -8.31
CA ALA A 3 15.95 6.09 -9.27
C ALA A 3 14.97 5.59 -10.37
N ARG A 4 15.09 4.33 -10.82
CA ARG A 4 14.16 3.72 -11.77
C ARG A 4 12.78 3.45 -11.14
N MET A 5 12.74 3.10 -9.85
CA MET A 5 11.50 2.88 -9.12
C MET A 5 10.78 4.20 -8.81
N ALA A 6 11.51 5.28 -8.51
CA ALA A 6 10.93 6.59 -8.29
C ALA A 6 10.23 7.12 -9.55
N PHE A 7 10.87 7.01 -10.73
CA PHE A 7 10.24 7.40 -12.00
C PHE A 7 9.05 6.51 -12.37
N GLY A 8 9.13 5.19 -12.13
CA GLY A 8 8.03 4.27 -12.36
C GLY A 8 6.81 4.54 -11.47
N TYR A 9 7.03 4.91 -10.21
CA TYR A 9 5.97 5.19 -9.24
C TYR A 9 5.18 6.46 -9.55
N GLU A 10 5.86 7.57 -9.87
CA GLU A 10 5.17 8.83 -10.22
C GLU A 10 4.28 8.68 -11.46
N ASN A 11 4.73 7.92 -12.45
CA ASN A 11 3.89 7.60 -13.62
C ASN A 11 2.76 6.64 -13.26
N TRP A 12 3.02 5.62 -12.44
CA TRP A 12 2.03 4.62 -12.05
C TRP A 12 0.87 5.22 -11.24
N LYS A 13 1.14 6.19 -10.35
CA LYS A 13 0.11 6.89 -9.56
C LYS A 13 -0.99 7.53 -10.40
N ASN A 14 -0.67 7.89 -11.65
CA ASN A 14 -1.59 8.54 -12.58
C ASN A 14 -2.32 7.55 -13.51
N THR A 15 -2.02 6.25 -13.42
CA THR A 15 -2.79 5.21 -14.13
C THR A 15 -4.13 4.99 -13.44
N THR A 16 -5.10 4.38 -14.14
CA THR A 16 -6.40 4.00 -13.56
C THR A 16 -6.24 3.23 -12.25
N ALA A 17 -5.33 2.25 -12.21
CA ALA A 17 -5.06 1.45 -11.01
C ALA A 17 -4.48 2.30 -9.86
N GLY A 18 -3.58 3.25 -10.14
CA GLY A 18 -3.03 4.16 -9.14
C GLY A 18 -4.10 5.10 -8.56
N ILE A 19 -4.96 5.64 -9.42
CA ILE A 19 -6.07 6.53 -9.02
C ILE A 19 -7.07 5.77 -8.13
N GLU A 20 -7.50 4.58 -8.55
CA GLU A 20 -8.42 3.74 -7.77
C GLU A 20 -7.82 3.32 -6.42
N THR A 21 -6.52 2.99 -6.39
CA THR A 21 -5.80 2.71 -5.14
C THR A 21 -5.90 3.92 -4.20
N GLY A 22 -5.65 5.12 -4.72
CA GLY A 22 -5.79 6.37 -3.95
C GLY A 22 -7.20 6.58 -3.40
N CYS A 23 -8.23 6.28 -4.20
CA CYS A 23 -9.62 6.33 -3.75
C CYS A 23 -9.90 5.35 -2.60
N VAL A 24 -9.42 4.10 -2.71
CA VAL A 24 -9.60 3.10 -1.65
C VAL A 24 -8.85 3.47 -0.37
N ILE A 25 -7.65 4.03 -0.46
CA ILE A 25 -6.92 4.54 0.71
C ILE A 25 -7.77 5.59 1.43
N ARG A 26 -8.38 6.52 0.70
CA ARG A 26 -9.25 7.55 1.29
C ARG A 26 -10.54 6.96 1.89
N LEU A 27 -11.15 5.99 1.23
CA LEU A 27 -12.36 5.31 1.74
C LEU A 27 -12.08 4.53 3.02
N LYS A 28 -10.91 3.92 3.14
CA LYS A 28 -10.46 3.13 4.30
C LYS A 28 -9.58 3.92 5.27
N ALA A 29 -9.57 5.25 5.18
CA ALA A 29 -8.63 6.10 5.91
C ALA A 29 -8.65 5.84 7.43
N SER A 30 -9.84 5.72 8.03
CA SER A 30 -10.00 5.45 9.45
C SER A 30 -9.45 4.08 9.87
N GLU A 31 -9.69 3.04 9.07
CA GLU A 31 -9.15 1.70 9.31
C GLU A 31 -7.62 1.71 9.23
N ILE A 32 -7.06 2.35 8.19
CA ILE A 32 -5.61 2.42 7.97
C ILE A 32 -4.92 3.14 9.14
N ILE A 33 -5.47 4.27 9.58
CA ILE A 33 -4.94 5.01 10.73
C ILE A 33 -5.05 4.18 12.01
N SER A 34 -6.21 3.56 12.26
CA SER A 34 -6.43 2.73 13.45
C SER A 34 -5.44 1.56 13.52
N ALA A 35 -5.23 0.87 12.40
CA ALA A 35 -4.26 -0.23 12.34
C ALA A 35 -2.82 0.25 12.55
N ALA A 36 -2.46 1.39 11.95
CA ALA A 36 -1.14 1.98 12.10
C ALA A 36 -0.85 2.49 13.52
N GLN A 37 -1.87 2.96 14.25
CA GLN A 37 -1.75 3.41 15.64
C GLN A 37 -1.67 2.26 16.64
N SER A 38 -2.34 1.14 16.35
CA SER A 38 -2.44 -0.01 17.25
C SER A 38 -1.38 -1.09 16.99
N GLY A 39 -0.50 -0.89 15.99
CA GLY A 39 0.46 -1.91 15.55
C GLY A 39 -0.22 -3.18 15.02
N GLN A 40 -1.49 -3.07 14.62
CA GLN A 40 -2.28 -4.18 14.12
C GLN A 40 -1.82 -4.60 12.71
N PRO A 41 -2.21 -5.82 12.27
CA PRO A 41 -2.05 -6.27 10.90
C PRO A 41 -2.45 -5.19 9.88
N PRO A 42 -1.76 -5.07 8.73
CA PRO A 42 -2.02 -3.99 7.78
C PRO A 42 -3.43 -4.09 7.22
N VAL A 43 -4.11 -2.95 7.09
CA VAL A 43 -5.38 -2.90 6.38
C VAL A 43 -5.15 -3.21 4.91
N ARG A 44 -5.90 -4.20 4.43
CA ARG A 44 -5.90 -4.59 3.02
C ARG A 44 -6.53 -3.48 2.18
N VAL A 45 -5.68 -2.76 1.46
CA VAL A 45 -6.06 -1.77 0.45
C VAL A 45 -6.17 -2.50 -0.89
N ILE A 46 -7.37 -3.01 -1.17
CA ILE A 46 -7.69 -3.72 -2.41
C ILE A 46 -8.76 -2.90 -3.12
N ALA A 47 -8.43 -2.25 -4.24
CA ALA A 47 -9.47 -1.75 -5.13
C ALA A 47 -10.00 -2.89 -6.00
N ALA A 48 -11.32 -2.88 -6.23
CA ALA A 48 -12.01 -3.96 -6.92
C ALA A 48 -11.43 -4.24 -8.32
N ASP A 49 -10.93 -3.20 -8.99
CA ASP A 49 -10.39 -3.25 -10.36
C ASP A 49 -8.89 -3.52 -10.45
N ILE A 50 -8.17 -3.61 -9.32
CA ILE A 50 -6.77 -4.03 -9.31
C ILE A 50 -6.68 -5.57 -9.35
N ARG A 51 -7.79 -6.33 -9.33
CA ARG A 51 -7.73 -7.82 -9.36
C ARG A 51 -6.88 -8.38 -10.51
N GLN A 52 -6.91 -7.73 -11.67
CA GLN A 52 -6.12 -8.08 -12.86
C GLN A 52 -4.68 -7.54 -12.85
N HIS A 53 -4.33 -6.71 -11.87
CA HIS A 53 -3.01 -6.08 -11.70
C HIS A 53 -2.33 -6.42 -10.36
N LEU A 54 -3.04 -7.04 -9.43
CA LEU A 54 -2.53 -7.54 -8.15
C LEU A 54 -1.83 -8.86 -8.39
N GLY A 55 -0.61 -9.01 -7.86
CA GLY A 55 0.19 -10.23 -8.00
C GLY A 55 1.65 -9.98 -8.33
N THR A 56 1.97 -8.82 -8.93
CA THR A 56 3.38 -8.44 -9.15
C THR A 56 3.97 -7.76 -7.92
N GLN A 57 5.18 -8.17 -7.55
CA GLN A 57 5.93 -7.59 -6.43
C GLN A 57 6.08 -6.06 -6.55
N GLN A 58 6.13 -5.55 -7.79
CA GLN A 58 6.26 -4.13 -8.08
C GLN A 58 5.00 -3.33 -7.71
N ASN A 59 3.81 -3.83 -8.04
CA ASN A 59 2.55 -3.14 -7.72
C ASN A 59 2.31 -3.11 -6.21
N ASN A 60 2.61 -4.21 -5.50
CA ASN A 60 2.57 -4.24 -4.03
C ASN A 60 3.50 -3.19 -3.41
N ALA A 61 4.70 -3.00 -4.00
CA ALA A 61 5.63 -1.97 -3.53
C ALA A 61 5.11 -0.55 -3.77
N PHE A 62 4.42 -0.30 -4.89
CA PHE A 62 3.80 1.00 -5.19
C PHE A 62 2.63 1.31 -4.26
N ILE A 63 1.73 0.35 -4.02
CA ILE A 63 0.62 0.49 -3.06
C ILE A 63 1.17 0.80 -1.66
N GLY A 64 2.18 0.04 -1.22
CA GLY A 64 2.83 0.29 0.08
C GLY A 64 3.47 1.67 0.17
N ARG A 65 4.02 2.19 -0.92
CA ARG A 65 4.55 3.56 -0.97
C ARG A 65 3.43 4.61 -0.92
N MET A 66 2.31 4.42 -1.60
CA MET A 66 1.16 5.35 -1.52
C MET A 66 0.62 5.46 -0.10
N ILE A 67 0.46 4.32 0.60
CA ILE A 67 0.00 4.31 1.99
C ILE A 67 0.98 5.07 2.89
N ARG A 68 2.29 4.87 2.69
CA ARG A 68 3.32 5.58 3.47
C ARG A 68 3.33 7.08 3.19
N GLU A 69 3.25 7.50 1.92
CA GLU A 69 3.17 8.91 1.55
C GLU A 69 1.91 9.57 2.14
N TRP A 70 0.80 8.82 2.21
CA TRP A 70 -0.45 9.30 2.80
C TRP A 70 -0.42 9.39 4.33
N LEU A 71 0.11 8.36 5.01
CA LEU A 71 0.27 8.34 6.48
C LEU A 71 1.28 9.40 6.96
N GLY A 72 2.25 9.75 6.11
CA GLY A 72 3.27 10.75 6.42
C GLY A 72 4.33 10.23 7.41
N PRO A 73 5.21 11.13 7.90
CA PRO A 73 6.38 10.76 8.70
C PRO A 73 6.05 10.27 10.11
N THR A 74 4.81 10.46 10.56
CA THR A 74 4.31 10.05 11.89
C THR A 74 4.30 8.54 12.08
N PHE A 75 4.31 7.76 11.00
CA PHE A 75 4.25 6.30 11.05
C PHE A 75 5.49 5.69 10.42
N ARG A 76 6.10 4.71 11.10
CA ARG A 76 7.26 3.95 10.61
C ARG A 76 6.85 2.53 10.28
N VAL A 77 7.40 1.99 9.20
CA VAL A 77 7.20 0.58 8.86
C VAL A 77 8.03 -0.29 9.79
N THR A 78 7.38 -1.19 10.50
CA THR A 78 8.00 -2.14 11.45
C THR A 78 8.04 -3.56 10.90
N GLY A 79 7.17 -3.89 9.94
CA GLY A 79 7.09 -5.22 9.37
C GLY A 79 6.28 -5.29 8.08
N ARG A 80 6.09 -6.51 7.57
CA ARG A 80 5.21 -6.79 6.44
C ARG A 80 4.48 -8.10 6.67
N GLU A 81 3.18 -8.11 6.40
CA GLU A 81 2.40 -9.34 6.31
C GLU A 81 2.22 -9.75 4.86
N LYS A 82 2.13 -11.06 4.63
CA LYS A 82 1.88 -11.66 3.32
C LYS A 82 0.59 -12.45 3.37
N TRP A 83 -0.27 -12.26 2.37
CA TRP A 83 -1.50 -13.04 2.20
C TRP A 83 -1.43 -13.81 0.89
N GLN A 84 -1.85 -15.08 0.92
CA GLN A 84 -1.90 -15.94 -0.25
C GLN A 84 -3.08 -15.55 -1.17
N ARG A 85 -2.88 -15.65 -2.48
CA ARG A 85 -3.91 -15.48 -3.51
C ARG A 85 -3.85 -16.63 -4.52
N GLU A 86 -4.91 -16.78 -5.31
CA GLU A 86 -4.95 -17.76 -6.41
C GLU A 86 -3.83 -17.55 -7.43
N ASP A 87 -3.41 -16.30 -7.65
CA ASP A 87 -2.43 -15.88 -8.66
C ASP A 87 -1.10 -15.34 -8.08
N GLY A 88 -0.87 -15.47 -6.77
CA GLY A 88 0.39 -15.06 -6.17
C GLY A 88 0.31 -14.68 -4.70
N THR A 89 1.12 -13.70 -4.29
CA THR A 89 1.22 -13.25 -2.89
C THR A 89 0.97 -11.74 -2.80
N GLU A 90 -0.01 -11.37 -1.99
CA GLU A 90 -0.27 -9.99 -1.57
C GLU A 90 0.61 -9.67 -0.36
N SER A 91 1.03 -8.41 -0.20
CA SER A 91 1.75 -8.01 1.01
C SER A 91 1.38 -6.60 1.46
N GLY A 92 1.19 -6.42 2.76
CA GLY A 92 0.89 -5.14 3.40
C GLY A 92 1.97 -4.76 4.41
N ALA A 93 2.27 -3.46 4.55
CA ALA A 93 3.23 -2.97 5.53
C ALA A 93 2.57 -2.74 6.88
N VAL A 94 3.15 -3.28 7.96
CA VAL A 94 2.74 -2.98 9.33
C VAL A 94 3.43 -1.69 9.76
N TYR A 95 2.66 -0.82 10.40
CA TYR A 95 3.13 0.49 10.86
C TYR A 95 3.03 0.60 12.38
N ASP A 96 3.87 1.46 12.93
CA ASP A 96 3.80 1.92 14.32
C ASP A 96 4.02 3.43 14.36
N GLN A 97 3.56 4.11 15.42
CA GLN A 97 3.83 5.53 15.60
C GLN A 97 5.32 5.76 15.81
N ALA A 98 5.87 6.73 15.07
CA ALA A 98 7.20 7.23 15.33
C ALA A 98 7.20 7.94 16.69
N ALA A 99 7.96 7.40 17.65
CA ALA A 99 8.22 8.05 18.94
C ALA A 99 8.89 9.43 18.77
#